data_AF-A0A9J6DPW4-F1
#
_entry.id   AF-A0A9J6DPW4-F1
#
_cell.length_a   1.000
_cell.length_b   1.000
_cell.length_c   1.000
_cell.angle_alpha   90.00
_cell.angle_beta   90.00
_cell.angle_gamma   90.00
#
_symmetry.space_group_name_H-M   'P 1'
#
loop_
_entity.id
_entity.type
_entity.pdbx_description
1 polymer ?
#
loop_
_entity_poly.entity_id
_entity_poly.type
_entity_poly.pdbx_seq_one_letter_code
_entity_poly.pdbx_strand_id
1 'polypeptide(L)'
;MEVASRLRGISQLKIRGQIPAFNGYVADPEGVLQGIVHGIPAGTSQDELMENLRVRTQGVTIERARMLGSSKTAIITFMGNVLPRSVYIMGAELICYPYKPTVQVCKICLQTGHHTDVCPTPNVNVCLKCGAREPMQGQDCIPKRVICDSEHPTGDSLCKKKLKNVAPPKKL
;
A
#
# COMPACT_ATOMS: atom_id res chain seq x y z
N MET A 1 -16.67 15.24 11.00
CA MET A 1 -16.94 14.25 9.93
C MET A 1 -17.33 14.89 8.59
N GLU A 2 -18.02 16.03 8.55
CA GLU A 2 -18.54 16.66 7.32
C GLU A 2 -17.47 17.11 6.30
N VAL A 3 -16.32 17.59 6.76
CA VAL A 3 -15.21 18.04 5.89
C VAL A 3 -14.57 16.88 5.13
N ALA A 4 -14.40 15.72 5.76
CA ALA A 4 -13.81 14.54 5.13
C ALA A 4 -14.70 13.97 4.01
N SER A 5 -16.02 13.99 4.20
CA SER A 5 -17.00 13.61 3.17
C SER A 5 -17.00 14.59 1.99
N ARG A 6 -16.84 15.89 2.23
CA ARG A 6 -16.71 16.91 1.17
C ARG A 6 -15.43 16.75 0.35
N LEU A 7 -14.32 16.37 0.99
CA LEU A 7 -13.05 16.09 0.30
C LEU A 7 -13.11 14.83 -0.58
N ARG A 8 -13.97 13.84 -0.28
CA ARG A 8 -14.18 12.66 -1.15
C ARG A 8 -14.77 13.02 -2.51
N GLY A 9 -15.49 14.13 -2.62
CA GLY A 9 -16.09 14.59 -3.87
C GLY A 9 -15.14 15.33 -4.80
N ILE A 10 -13.89 15.58 -4.37
CA ILE A 10 -12.90 16.27 -5.19
C ILE A 10 -12.30 15.28 -6.17
N SER A 11 -12.75 15.35 -7.43
CA SER A 11 -12.21 14.55 -8.53
C SER A 11 -11.02 15.21 -9.21
N GLN A 12 -10.85 16.53 -9.07
CA GLN A 12 -9.80 17.31 -9.72
C GLN A 12 -9.36 18.48 -8.84
N LEU A 13 -8.04 18.71 -8.76
CA LEU A 13 -7.45 19.88 -8.14
C LEU A 13 -6.69 20.67 -9.20
N LYS A 14 -7.01 21.98 -9.32
CA LYS A 14 -6.26 22.89 -10.21
C LYS A 14 -5.21 23.61 -9.39
N ILE A 15 -3.94 23.28 -9.61
CA ILE A 15 -2.80 23.88 -8.93
C ILE A 15 -1.95 24.62 -9.96
N ARG A 16 -1.83 25.95 -9.82
CA ARG A 16 -1.04 26.81 -10.72
C ARG A 16 -1.34 26.60 -12.21
N GLY A 17 -2.61 26.40 -12.55
CA GLY A 17 -3.07 26.20 -13.93
C GLY A 17 -3.02 24.76 -14.45
N GLN A 18 -2.40 23.82 -13.72
CA GLN A 18 -2.34 22.41 -14.07
C GLN A 18 -3.39 21.60 -13.30
N ILE A 19 -3.92 20.54 -13.93
CA ILE A 19 -4.84 19.56 -13.31
C ILE A 19 -4.08 18.23 -13.18
N PRO A 20 -3.20 18.06 -12.18
CA PRO A 20 -2.52 16.79 -11.96
C PRO A 20 -3.52 15.68 -11.63
N ALA A 21 -3.20 14.45 -12.02
CA ALA A 21 -3.97 13.27 -11.62
C ALA A 21 -3.98 13.17 -10.08
N PHE A 22 -5.18 13.16 -9.50
CA PHE A 22 -5.40 13.21 -8.06
C PHE A 22 -6.15 11.97 -7.59
N ASN A 23 -5.60 11.29 -6.58
CA ASN A 23 -6.30 10.24 -5.84
C ASN A 23 -6.38 10.68 -4.38
N GLY A 24 -7.53 11.25 -4.01
CA GLY A 24 -7.85 11.52 -2.61
C GLY A 24 -8.18 10.21 -1.89
N TYR A 25 -7.60 10.00 -0.71
CA TYR A 25 -8.05 8.96 0.20
C TYR A 25 -8.37 9.59 1.54
N VAL A 26 -9.39 9.05 2.20
CA VAL A 26 -9.65 9.41 3.60
C VAL A 26 -8.61 8.66 4.43
N ALA A 27 -7.80 9.43 5.17
CA ALA A 27 -6.92 8.87 6.17
C ALA A 27 -7.75 8.03 7.14
N ASP A 28 -7.21 6.89 7.54
CA ASP A 28 -7.93 6.00 8.44
C ASP A 28 -8.22 6.73 9.77
N PRO A 29 -9.45 6.69 10.28
CA PRO A 29 -9.79 7.33 11.56
C PRO A 29 -8.94 6.78 12.72
N GLU A 30 -8.90 7.51 13.85
CA GLU A 30 -8.28 6.99 15.06
C GLU A 30 -8.96 5.66 15.48
N GLY A 31 -8.16 4.70 15.96
CA GLY A 31 -8.66 3.37 16.33
C GLY A 31 -8.79 2.38 15.15
N VAL A 32 -8.16 2.67 14.02
CA VAL A 32 -8.04 1.73 12.91
C VAL A 32 -6.73 0.95 12.97
N LEU A 33 -6.83 -0.37 12.82
CA LEU A 33 -5.70 -1.28 12.71
C LEU A 33 -5.73 -1.99 11.36
N GLN A 34 -4.57 -2.15 10.74
CA GLN A 34 -4.45 -2.87 9.46
C GLN A 34 -3.68 -4.16 9.65
N GLY A 35 -4.24 -5.24 9.10
CA GLY A 35 -3.64 -6.56 9.05
C GLY A 35 -3.38 -7.02 7.62
N ILE A 36 -2.35 -7.83 7.44
CA ILE A 36 -2.07 -8.61 6.23
C ILE A 36 -2.47 -10.06 6.48
N VAL A 37 -3.14 -10.66 5.51
CA VAL A 37 -3.45 -12.09 5.47
C VAL A 37 -2.96 -12.68 4.15
N HIS A 38 -2.26 -13.80 4.22
CA HIS A 38 -1.76 -14.54 3.07
C HIS A 38 -2.61 -15.79 2.80
N GLY A 39 -2.52 -16.34 1.59
CA GLY A 39 -3.15 -17.60 1.22
C GLY A 39 -4.56 -17.44 0.64
N ILE A 40 -4.96 -16.22 0.27
CA ILE A 40 -6.25 -15.95 -0.36
C ILE A 40 -6.12 -16.20 -1.88
N PRO A 41 -7.10 -16.81 -2.56
CA PRO A 41 -7.07 -16.96 -4.00
C PRO A 41 -6.78 -15.63 -4.72
N ALA A 42 -5.90 -15.67 -5.71
CA ALA A 42 -5.58 -14.47 -6.49
C ALA A 42 -6.81 -14.08 -7.33
N GLY A 43 -7.10 -12.78 -7.39
CA GLY A 43 -8.26 -12.27 -8.14
C GLY A 43 -9.59 -12.32 -7.38
N THR A 44 -9.62 -12.78 -6.12
CA THR A 44 -10.80 -12.64 -5.24
C THR A 44 -11.26 -11.18 -5.22
N SER A 45 -12.54 -10.95 -5.52
CA SER A 45 -13.09 -9.60 -5.56
C SER A 45 -13.19 -9.01 -4.15
N GLN A 46 -13.30 -7.69 -4.05
CA GLN A 46 -13.50 -7.04 -2.76
C GLN A 46 -14.82 -7.49 -2.10
N ASP A 47 -15.88 -7.64 -2.89
CA ASP A 47 -17.19 -8.06 -2.39
C ASP A 47 -17.16 -9.51 -1.90
N GLU A 48 -16.58 -10.42 -2.68
CA GLU A 48 -16.40 -11.83 -2.29
C GLU A 48 -15.56 -11.95 -1.01
N LEU A 49 -14.49 -11.17 -0.92
CA LEU A 49 -13.64 -11.13 0.27
C LEU A 49 -14.42 -10.67 1.50
N MET A 50 -15.19 -9.58 1.37
CA MET A 50 -15.99 -9.03 2.47
C MET A 50 -17.12 -9.96 2.90
N GLU A 51 -17.82 -10.59 1.96
CA GLU A 51 -18.91 -11.53 2.22
C GLU A 51 -18.47 -12.75 3.02
N ASN A 52 -17.23 -13.21 2.80
CA ASN A 52 -16.70 -14.43 3.39
C ASN A 52 -15.74 -14.20 4.57
N LEU A 53 -15.41 -12.94 4.88
CA LEU A 53 -14.47 -12.59 5.95
C LEU A 53 -15.19 -12.48 7.31
N ARG A 54 -14.66 -13.16 8.31
CA ARG A 54 -15.15 -13.11 9.70
C ARG A 54 -13.99 -12.93 10.68
N VAL A 55 -14.27 -12.22 11.77
CA VAL A 55 -13.36 -12.03 12.90
C VAL A 55 -14.05 -12.46 14.19
N ARG A 56 -13.33 -13.15 15.08
CA ARG A 56 -13.86 -13.60 16.39
C ARG A 56 -13.29 -12.82 17.58
N THR A 57 -12.34 -11.93 17.33
CA THR A 57 -11.75 -11.09 18.38
C THR A 57 -12.80 -10.11 18.92
N GLN A 58 -13.04 -10.15 20.22
CA GLN A 58 -14.02 -9.28 20.87
C GLN A 58 -13.62 -7.80 20.74
N GLY A 59 -14.60 -6.92 20.55
CA GLY A 59 -14.38 -5.49 20.40
C GLY A 59 -13.72 -5.08 19.09
N VAL A 60 -13.61 -5.99 18.12
CA VAL A 60 -13.04 -5.73 16.79
C VAL A 60 -14.11 -5.95 15.72
N THR A 61 -14.27 -4.99 14.82
CA THR A 61 -15.10 -5.12 13.61
C THR A 61 -14.26 -4.93 12.36
N ILE A 62 -14.72 -5.49 11.24
CA ILE A 62 -14.08 -5.35 9.93
C ILE A 62 -14.67 -4.12 9.25
N GLU A 63 -13.81 -3.15 8.90
CA GLU A 63 -14.20 -1.91 8.21
C GLU A 63 -14.14 -2.10 6.68
N ARG A 64 -13.05 -2.70 6.19
CA ARG A 64 -12.81 -2.97 4.77
C ARG A 64 -11.76 -4.06 4.59
N ALA A 65 -11.82 -4.74 3.46
CA ALA A 65 -10.79 -5.68 3.03
C ALA A 65 -10.55 -5.53 1.53
N ARG A 66 -9.30 -5.72 1.08
CA ARG A 66 -8.96 -5.71 -0.35
C ARG A 66 -7.74 -6.55 -0.64
N MET A 67 -7.67 -7.11 -1.84
CA MET A 67 -6.48 -7.78 -2.35
C MET A 67 -5.34 -6.78 -2.60
N LEU A 68 -4.11 -7.21 -2.37
CA LEU A 68 -2.89 -6.49 -2.74
C LEU A 68 -2.49 -6.84 -4.17
N GLY A 69 -2.96 -6.03 -5.13
CA GLY A 69 -2.72 -6.27 -6.55
C GLY A 69 -3.19 -7.66 -6.98
N SER A 70 -2.40 -8.34 -7.81
CA SER A 70 -2.65 -9.70 -8.27
C SER A 70 -2.07 -10.80 -7.35
N SER A 71 -1.68 -10.45 -6.13
CA SER A 71 -1.08 -11.41 -5.19
C SER A 71 -2.13 -12.29 -4.49
N LYS A 72 -1.66 -13.29 -3.73
CA LYS A 72 -2.48 -14.11 -2.81
C LYS A 72 -2.60 -13.51 -1.41
N THR A 73 -2.57 -12.18 -1.32
CA THR A 73 -2.49 -11.44 -0.06
C THR A 73 -3.56 -10.36 -0.02
N ALA A 74 -4.24 -10.21 1.11
CA ALA A 74 -5.16 -9.11 1.35
C ALA A 74 -4.70 -8.23 2.51
N ILE A 75 -5.08 -6.96 2.45
CA ILE A 75 -5.08 -6.05 3.60
C ILE A 75 -6.51 -5.99 4.14
N ILE A 76 -6.63 -6.17 5.45
CA ILE A 76 -7.87 -6.03 6.20
C ILE A 76 -7.71 -4.84 7.14
N THR A 77 -8.71 -3.98 7.15
CA THR A 77 -8.80 -2.83 8.05
C THR A 77 -9.84 -3.15 9.10
N PHE A 78 -9.43 -3.03 10.36
CA PHE A 78 -10.23 -3.31 11.53
C PHE A 78 -10.51 -2.02 12.29
N MET A 79 -11.70 -1.92 12.86
CA MET A 79 -12.01 -0.95 13.91
C MET A 79 -11.84 -1.65 15.25
N GLY A 80 -11.06 -1.04 16.14
CA GLY A 80 -10.77 -1.57 17.48
C GLY A 80 -9.35 -1.25 17.94
N ASN A 81 -9.03 -1.64 19.16
CA ASN A 81 -7.74 -1.36 19.80
C ASN A 81 -6.78 -2.56 19.80
N VAL A 82 -7.22 -3.73 19.30
CA VAL A 82 -6.41 -4.95 19.22
C VAL A 82 -6.44 -5.51 17.81
N LEU A 83 -5.28 -5.88 17.27
CA LEU A 83 -5.18 -6.58 16.00
C LEU A 83 -5.49 -8.07 16.22
N PRO A 84 -6.46 -8.65 15.50
CA PRO A 84 -6.74 -10.09 15.57
C PRO A 84 -5.50 -10.92 15.25
N ARG A 85 -5.30 -12.04 15.96
CA ARG A 85 -4.25 -13.02 15.63
C ARG A 85 -4.56 -13.79 14.34
N SER A 86 -5.84 -14.06 14.12
CA SER A 86 -6.34 -14.76 12.94
C SER A 86 -7.68 -14.20 12.49
N VAL A 87 -8.00 -14.46 11.23
CA VAL A 87 -9.31 -14.23 10.62
C VAL A 87 -9.79 -15.50 9.95
N TYR A 88 -11.09 -15.58 9.70
CA TYR A 88 -11.68 -16.67 8.93
C TYR A 88 -12.11 -16.15 7.57
N ILE A 89 -11.62 -16.77 6.50
CA ILE A 89 -11.93 -16.40 5.11
C ILE A 89 -12.27 -17.69 4.36
N MET A 90 -13.45 -17.75 3.75
CA MET A 90 -13.88 -18.90 2.93
C MET A 90 -13.75 -20.25 3.67
N GLY A 91 -14.00 -20.25 4.99
CA GLY A 91 -13.91 -21.44 5.84
C GLY A 91 -12.51 -21.79 6.36
N ALA A 92 -11.45 -21.08 5.94
CA ALA A 92 -10.09 -21.28 6.43
C ALA A 92 -9.74 -20.27 7.54
N GLU A 93 -9.05 -20.73 8.58
CA GLU A 93 -8.41 -19.85 9.57
C GLU A 93 -7.03 -19.43 9.08
N LEU A 94 -6.83 -18.12 8.91
CA LEU A 94 -5.59 -17.56 8.38
C LEU A 94 -4.97 -16.59 9.38
N ILE A 95 -3.64 -16.65 9.53
CA ILE A 95 -2.89 -15.77 10.41
C ILE A 95 -2.93 -14.34 9.87
N CYS A 96 -3.22 -13.40 10.76
CA CYS A 96 -3.23 -11.97 10.50
C CYS A 96 -1.96 -11.34 11.06
N TYR A 97 -1.15 -10.75 10.19
CA TYR A 97 0.09 -10.06 10.54
C TYR A 97 -0.13 -8.55 10.56
N PRO A 98 0.55 -7.78 11.43
CA PRO A 98 0.48 -6.32 11.38
C PRO A 98 0.90 -5.79 10.00
N TYR A 99 0.05 -4.99 9.36
CA TYR A 99 0.40 -4.32 8.12
C TYR A 99 1.49 -3.28 8.38
N LYS A 100 2.60 -3.40 7.65
CA LYS A 100 3.69 -2.42 7.69
C LYS A 100 3.81 -1.77 6.31
N PRO A 101 3.27 -0.55 6.12
CA PRO A 101 3.29 0.09 4.83
C PRO A 101 4.73 0.38 4.41
N THR A 102 5.04 0.12 3.14
CA THR A 102 6.36 0.39 2.57
C THR A 102 6.40 1.74 1.86
N VAL A 103 7.59 2.32 1.75
CA VAL A 103 7.85 3.49 0.92
C VAL A 103 7.57 3.10 -0.52
N GLN A 104 6.61 3.80 -1.11
CA GLN A 104 6.19 3.56 -2.48
C GLN A 104 7.17 4.21 -3.45
N VAL A 105 7.70 3.40 -4.36
CA VAL A 105 8.57 3.84 -5.46
C VAL A 105 7.84 3.59 -6.76
N CYS A 106 7.74 4.63 -7.59
CA CYS A 106 7.16 4.54 -8.92
C CYS A 106 8.02 3.66 -9.82
N LYS A 107 7.40 2.67 -10.47
CA LYS A 107 8.11 1.75 -11.36
C LYS A 107 8.40 2.34 -12.75
N ILE A 108 7.90 3.53 -13.07
CA ILE A 108 8.21 4.22 -14.33
C ILE A 108 9.41 5.15 -14.19
N CYS A 109 9.44 6.02 -13.17
CA CYS A 109 10.49 7.04 -13.03
C CYS A 109 11.47 6.79 -11.86
N LEU A 110 11.23 5.73 -11.06
CA LEU A 110 11.99 5.40 -9.85
C LEU A 110 12.10 6.54 -8.83
N GLN A 111 11.05 7.36 -8.73
CA GLN A 111 10.92 8.36 -7.67
C GLN A 111 9.90 7.91 -6.62
N THR A 112 10.02 8.42 -5.40
CA THR A 112 9.04 8.21 -4.33
C THR A 112 7.91 9.24 -4.40
N GLY A 113 6.78 8.93 -3.78
CA GLY A 113 5.70 9.90 -3.52
C GLY A 113 4.52 9.85 -4.49
N HIS A 114 4.56 9.03 -5.53
CA HIS A 114 3.43 8.81 -6.44
C HIS A 114 3.31 7.35 -6.89
N HIS A 115 2.13 6.96 -7.38
CA HIS A 115 1.88 5.63 -7.96
C HIS A 115 2.23 5.62 -9.44
N THR A 116 2.59 4.44 -9.94
CA THR A 116 2.91 4.23 -11.35
C THR A 116 1.80 4.77 -12.26
N ASP A 117 0.54 4.56 -11.88
CA ASP A 117 -0.63 4.99 -12.67
C ASP A 117 -0.82 6.52 -12.74
N VAL A 118 -0.19 7.27 -11.84
CA VAL A 118 -0.24 8.74 -11.79
C VAL A 118 1.15 9.35 -11.96
N CYS A 119 2.05 8.63 -12.65
CA CYS A 119 3.39 9.12 -12.90
C CYS A 119 3.32 10.43 -13.71
N PRO A 120 3.96 11.53 -13.25
CA PRO A 120 3.99 12.79 -14.01
C PRO A 120 4.87 12.69 -15.26
N THR A 121 5.64 11.61 -15.39
CA THR A 121 6.56 11.36 -16.52
C THR A 121 6.36 9.92 -17.02
N PRO A 122 5.21 9.58 -17.62
CA PRO A 122 4.88 8.19 -17.96
C PRO A 122 5.75 7.61 -19.08
N ASN A 123 6.32 8.46 -19.93
CA ASN A 123 7.06 8.07 -21.14
C ASN A 123 8.57 7.96 -20.93
N VAL A 124 9.07 7.96 -19.69
CA VAL A 124 10.50 7.78 -19.44
C VAL A 124 10.86 6.30 -19.42
N ASN A 125 11.93 5.95 -20.14
CA ASN A 125 12.53 4.62 -20.03
C ASN A 125 13.68 4.70 -19.04
N VAL A 126 13.51 4.13 -17.85
CA VAL A 126 14.57 4.04 -16.84
C VAL A 126 14.86 2.60 -16.49
N CYS A 127 16.13 2.29 -16.22
CA CYS A 127 16.49 0.98 -15.69
C CYS A 127 15.95 0.81 -14.27
N LEU A 128 15.15 -0.23 -14.01
CA LEU A 128 14.63 -0.53 -12.67
C LEU A 128 15.72 -0.83 -11.64
N LYS A 129 16.91 -1.23 -12.10
CA LYS A 129 18.05 -1.52 -11.23
C LYS A 129 18.83 -0.26 -10.87
N CYS A 130 19.32 0.50 -11.85
CA CYS A 130 20.24 1.63 -11.63
C CYS A 130 19.62 3.02 -11.86
N GLY A 131 18.40 3.10 -12.39
CA GLY A 131 17.71 4.34 -12.73
C GLY A 131 18.40 5.21 -13.76
N ALA A 132 19.33 4.64 -14.56
CA ALA A 132 19.81 5.25 -15.79
C ALA A 132 18.66 5.44 -16.78
N ARG A 133 18.66 6.56 -17.50
CA ARG A 133 17.71 6.83 -18.59
C ARG A 133 18.18 6.11 -19.84
N GLU A 134 17.22 5.62 -20.63
CA GLU A 134 17.45 4.92 -21.90
C GLU A 134 18.49 3.80 -21.76
N PRO A 135 18.25 2.82 -20.86
CA PRO A 135 19.22 1.79 -20.59
C PRO A 135 19.45 0.90 -21.82
N MET A 136 20.73 0.74 -22.22
CA MET A 136 21.14 -0.31 -23.15
C MET A 136 20.93 -1.69 -22.52
N GLN A 137 20.48 -2.68 -23.31
CA GLN A 137 20.33 -4.06 -22.86
C GLN A 137 21.69 -4.66 -22.49
N GLY A 138 21.76 -5.37 -21.35
CA GLY A 138 22.96 -6.10 -20.94
C GLY A 138 24.05 -5.27 -20.24
N GLN A 139 23.80 -4.01 -19.90
CA GLN A 139 24.76 -3.21 -19.15
C GLN A 139 24.94 -3.71 -17.71
N ASP A 140 26.19 -3.88 -17.27
CA ASP A 140 26.51 -3.96 -15.86
C ASP A 140 26.18 -2.61 -15.21
N CYS A 141 25.25 -2.62 -14.26
CA CYS A 141 24.76 -1.39 -13.66
C CYS A 141 24.72 -1.47 -12.13
N ILE A 142 25.17 -0.38 -11.50
CA ILE A 142 25.19 -0.25 -10.05
C ILE A 142 23.76 0.05 -9.57
N PRO A 143 23.22 -0.71 -8.59
CA PRO A 143 21.85 -0.52 -8.14
C PRO A 143 21.62 0.86 -7.55
N LYS A 144 20.52 1.51 -7.98
CA LYS A 144 20.08 2.80 -7.45
C LYS A 144 19.47 2.61 -6.07
N ARG A 145 19.81 3.56 -5.21
CA ARG A 145 19.52 3.60 -3.79
C ARG A 145 18.50 4.71 -3.50
N VAL A 146 17.24 4.55 -3.94
CA VAL A 146 16.22 5.62 -3.85
C VAL A 146 15.66 5.76 -2.43
N ILE A 147 15.55 4.64 -1.69
CA ILE A 147 14.97 4.61 -0.35
C ILE A 147 16.03 4.81 0.74
N CYS A 148 17.23 4.28 0.53
CA CYS A 148 18.34 4.42 1.46
C CYS A 148 19.69 4.16 0.79
N ASP A 149 20.75 4.69 1.40
CA ASP A 149 22.13 4.63 0.87
C ASP A 149 22.85 3.29 1.07
N SER A 150 22.15 2.22 1.47
CA SER A 150 22.72 0.89 1.72
C SER A 150 22.88 0.01 0.47
N GLU A 151 23.79 -0.95 0.55
CA GLU A 151 24.24 -1.86 -0.54
C GLU A 151 23.22 -2.89 -1.05
N HIS A 152 22.06 -2.44 -1.52
CA HIS A 152 21.04 -3.28 -2.15
C HIS A 152 20.20 -2.50 -3.18
N PRO A 153 19.48 -3.19 -4.09
CA PRO A 153 18.52 -2.55 -4.98
C PRO A 153 17.38 -1.83 -4.24
N THR A 154 16.74 -0.89 -4.92
CA THR A 154 15.56 -0.19 -4.37
C THR A 154 14.39 -1.17 -4.17
N GLY A 155 13.82 -1.20 -2.96
CA GLY A 155 12.71 -2.10 -2.61
C GLY A 155 13.11 -3.50 -2.12
N ASP A 156 14.41 -3.76 -1.99
CA ASP A 156 14.95 -5.05 -1.55
C ASP A 156 14.45 -5.48 -0.16
N SER A 157 14.45 -6.79 0.11
CA SER A 157 14.11 -7.36 1.41
C SER A 157 14.98 -6.79 2.54
N LEU A 158 16.26 -6.53 2.23
CA LEU A 158 17.31 -6.02 3.11
C LEU A 158 17.18 -4.52 3.46
N CYS A 159 16.36 -3.78 2.72
CA CYS A 159 16.15 -2.35 2.96
C CYS A 159 15.33 -2.11 4.23
N LYS A 160 15.98 -1.90 5.38
CA LYS A 160 15.28 -1.62 6.65
C LYS A 160 14.48 -0.31 6.62
N LYS A 161 14.94 0.69 5.86
CA LYS A 161 14.26 1.99 5.67
C LYS A 161 13.09 1.93 4.69
N LYS A 162 12.79 0.78 4.08
CA LYS A 162 11.62 0.63 3.20
C LYS A 162 10.32 0.68 3.96
N LEU A 163 10.32 0.38 5.26
CA LEU A 163 9.11 0.47 6.07
C LEU A 163 8.87 1.95 6.40
N LYS A 164 7.65 2.44 6.19
CA LYS A 164 7.28 3.77 6.66
C LYS A 164 7.27 3.76 8.18
N ASN A 165 7.81 4.81 8.78
CA ASN A 165 7.62 5.08 10.20
C ASN A 165 6.17 5.51 10.41
N VAL A 166 5.30 4.54 10.68
CA VAL A 166 3.95 4.82 11.14
C VAL A 166 4.07 5.04 12.64
N ALA A 167 3.72 6.23 13.13
CA ALA A 167 3.64 6.47 14.56
C ALA A 167 2.66 5.45 15.17
N PRO A 168 3.00 4.81 16.29
CA PRO A 168 2.05 3.92 16.96
C PRO A 168 0.78 4.71 17.29
N PRO A 169 -0.42 4.09 17.22
CA PRO A 169 -1.64 4.75 17.64
C PRO A 169 -1.45 5.24 19.08
N LYS A 170 -1.74 6.52 19.32
CA LYS A 170 -1.66 7.09 20.68
C LYS A 170 -2.61 6.28 21.57
N LYS A 171 -2.07 5.71 22.65
CA LYS A 171 -2.91 5.12 23.70
C LYS A 171 -3.65 6.28 24.39
N LEU A 172 -4.98 6.23 24.37
CA LEU A 172 -5.85 7.03 25.24
C LEU A 172 -5.75 6.51 26.67
#